data_AF-A0A563TXL2-F1
#
_entry.id   AF-A0A563TXL2-F1
#
_cell.length_a   1.000
_cell.length_b   1.000
_cell.length_c   1.000
_cell.angle_alpha   90.00
_cell.angle_beta   90.00
_cell.angle_gamma   90.00
#
_symmetry.space_group_name_H-M   'P 1'
#
loop_
_entity.id
_entity.type
_entity.pdbx_description
1 polymer ?
#
loop_
_entity_poly.entity_id
_entity_poly.type
_entity_poly.pdbx_seq_one_letter_code
_entity_poly.pdbx_strand_id
1 'polypeptide(L)' 'MTIDQLLTLLNQFNTDDSKIEAAKFAFPYTTNYKSFLRICDIFSREEYKDALEDFYKKNK' A
#
# COMPACT_ATOMS: atom_id res chain seq x y z
N MET A 1 2.83 1.34 -12.47
CA MET A 1 3.22 2.37 -11.50
C MET A 1 4.37 1.85 -10.65
N THR A 2 5.38 2.67 -10.37
CA THR A 2 6.47 2.27 -9.45
C THR A 2 6.05 2.44 -7.98
N ILE A 3 6.73 1.75 -7.06
CA ILE A 3 6.43 1.85 -5.63
C ILE A 3 6.70 3.25 -5.09
N ASP A 4 7.74 3.94 -5.55
CA ASP A 4 8.04 5.31 -5.13
C ASP A 4 6.95 6.31 -5.54
N GLN A 5 6.37 6.12 -6.73
CA GLN A 5 5.21 6.92 -7.17
C GLN A 5 3.97 6.62 -6.32
N LEU A 6 3.73 5.35 -5.99
CA LEU A 6 2.64 4.98 -5.11
C LEU A 6 2.83 5.54 -3.70
N LEU A 7 4.03 5.42 -3.11
CA LEU A 7 4.38 6.02 -1.82
C LEU A 7 4.13 7.53 -1.81
N THR A 8 4.55 8.22 -2.87
CA THR A 8 4.34 9.67 -3.01
C THR A 8 2.85 10.00 -3.04
N LEU A 9 2.04 9.24 -3.79
CA LEU A 9 0.59 9.41 -3.85
C LEU A 9 -0.06 9.14 -2.49
N LEU A 10 0.32 8.05 -1.82
CA LEU A 10 -0.22 7.66 -0.52
C LEU A 10 0.12 8.68 0.58
N ASN A 11 1.30 9.29 0.52
CA ASN A 11 1.69 10.37 1.43
C ASN A 11 0.88 11.67 1.24
N GLN A 12 0.14 11.83 0.14
CA GLN A 12 -0.79 12.96 -0.02
C GLN A 12 -2.08 12.76 0.78
N PHE A 13 -2.39 11.53 1.20
CA PHE A 13 -3.57 11.26 2.01
C PHE A 13 -3.25 11.45 3.49
N ASN A 14 -4.08 12.22 4.18
CA ASN A 14 -3.95 12.49 5.62
C ASN A 14 -4.41 11.34 6.52
N THR A 15 -5.27 10.43 6.02
CA THR A 15 -5.88 9.35 6.78
C THR A 15 -5.36 7.99 6.32
N ASP A 16 -5.03 7.12 7.27
CA ASP A 16 -4.54 5.77 6.97
C ASP A 16 -5.61 4.91 6.25
N ASP A 17 -6.91 5.14 6.49
CA ASP A 17 -8.00 4.54 5.73
C ASP A 17 -7.93 4.86 4.23
N SER A 18 -7.74 6.14 3.86
CA SER A 18 -7.66 6.50 2.45
C SER A 18 -6.38 5.98 1.80
N LYS A 19 -5.28 5.91 2.57
CA LYS A 19 -4.03 5.29 2.10
C LYS A 19 -4.21 3.80 1.79
N ILE A 20 -4.92 3.04 2.64
CA ILE A 20 -5.05 1.60 2.41
C ILE A 20 -5.95 1.28 1.22
N GLU A 21 -7.02 2.06 1.02
CA GLU A 21 -7.88 1.91 -0.15
C GLU A 21 -7.14 2.24 -1.45
N ALA A 22 -6.40 3.36 -1.46
CA ALA A 22 -5.57 3.74 -2.61
C ALA A 22 -4.46 2.70 -2.89
N ALA A 23 -3.86 2.13 -1.84
CA ALA A 23 -2.86 1.07 -1.96
C ALA A 23 -3.46 -0.19 -2.60
N LYS A 24 -4.60 -0.66 -2.09
CA LYS A 24 -5.33 -1.82 -2.64
C LYS A 24 -5.75 -1.60 -4.09
N PHE A 25 -6.21 -0.40 -4.41
CA PHE A 25 -6.57 -0.02 -5.79
C PHE A 25 -5.36 0.00 -6.72
N ALA A 26 -4.21 0.49 -6.26
CA ALA A 26 -2.99 0.56 -7.04
C ALA A 26 -2.25 -0.78 -7.15
N PHE A 27 -2.56 -1.76 -6.30
CA PHE A 27 -1.93 -3.09 -6.30
C PHE A 27 -1.88 -3.77 -7.68
N PRO A 28 -3.00 -3.95 -8.41
CA PRO A 28 -2.97 -4.56 -9.75
C PRO A 28 -2.21 -3.74 -10.80
N TYR A 29 -2.04 -2.43 -10.57
CA TYR A 29 -1.30 -1.53 -11.46
C TYR A 29 0.18 -1.37 -11.08
N THR A 30 0.60 -2.03 -10.00
CA THR A 30 1.96 -1.98 -9.49
C THR A 30 2.77 -3.11 -10.09
N THR A 31 3.81 -2.76 -10.84
CA THR A 31 4.64 -3.73 -11.57
C THR A 31 5.65 -4.47 -10.68
N ASN A 32 5.87 -4.01 -9.45
CA ASN A 32 6.88 -4.58 -8.54
C ASN A 32 6.27 -5.05 -7.22
N TYR A 33 5.55 -6.17 -7.28
CA TYR A 33 4.93 -6.83 -6.13
C TYR A 33 5.88 -7.04 -4.95
N LYS A 34 7.15 -7.37 -5.21
CA LYS A 34 8.16 -7.58 -4.15
C LYS A 34 8.40 -6.36 -3.27
N SER A 35 8.21 -5.16 -3.84
CA SER A 35 8.39 -3.90 -3.13
C SER A 35 7.07 -3.29 -2.65
N PHE A 36 5.94 -3.93 -2.94
CA PHE A 36 4.61 -3.46 -2.50
C PHE A 36 4.45 -3.47 -0.99
N LEU A 37 5.17 -4.30 -0.24
CA LEU A 37 5.12 -4.22 1.23
C LEU A 37 5.86 -3.01 1.81
N ARG A 38 6.63 -2.25 1.01
CA ARG A 38 7.30 -1.03 1.51
C ARG A 38 6.32 0.10 1.82
N ILE A 39 5.14 0.11 1.21
CA ILE A 39 4.08 1.05 1.59
C ILE A 39 3.49 0.72 2.97
N CYS A 40 3.75 -0.44 3.59
CA CYS A 40 3.43 -0.65 5.00
C CYS A 40 4.10 0.40 5.91
N ASP A 41 5.24 0.96 5.50
CA ASP A 41 6.03 1.89 6.30
C ASP A 41 5.34 3.25 6.52
N ILE A 42 4.46 3.67 5.61
CA ILE A 42 3.74 4.96 5.71
C ILE A 42 2.52 4.90 6.63
N PHE A 43 2.09 3.70 7.01
CA PHE A 43 0.97 3.49 7.90
C PHE A 43 1.46 3.62 9.34
N SER A 44 0.79 4.47 10.09
CA SER A 44 1.16 4.69 11.49
C SER A 44 0.73 3.53 12.39
N ARG A 45 -0.31 2.78 11.99
CA ARG A 45 -0.88 1.69 12.80
C ARG A 45 -0.59 0.33 12.19
N GLU A 46 -0.27 -0.64 13.05
CA GLU A 46 -0.02 -2.03 12.66
C GLU A 46 -1.23 -2.69 11.98
N GLU A 47 -2.46 -2.34 12.39
CA GLU A 47 -3.69 -2.88 11.80
C GLU A 47 -3.76 -2.72 10.26
N TYR A 48 -3.27 -1.59 9.73
CA TYR A 48 -3.24 -1.35 8.29
C TYR A 48 -2.09 -2.09 7.60
N LYS A 49 -0.98 -2.33 8.31
CA LYS A 49 0.15 -3.13 7.80
C LYS A 49 -0.27 -4.58 7.63
N ASP A 50 -0.93 -5.14 8.65
CA ASP A 50 -1.50 -6.49 8.61
C ASP A 50 -2.55 -6.61 7.51
N ALA A 51 -3.46 -5.64 7.38
CA ALA A 51 -4.47 -5.64 6.34
C ALA A 51 -3.88 -5.57 4.92
N LEU A 52 -2.77 -4.85 4.73
CA LEU A 52 -2.06 -4.80 3.45
C LEU A 52 -1.31 -6.11 3.17
N GLU A 53 -0.67 -6.70 4.18
CA GLU A 53 -0.01 -7.99 4.06
C GLU A 53 -0.98 -9.13 3.77
N ASP A 54 -2.14 -9.17 4.42
CA ASP A 54 -3.19 -10.15 4.14
C ASP A 54 -3.71 -10.00 2.71
N PHE A 55 -3.95 -8.75 2.28
CA PHE A 55 -4.33 -8.46 0.90
C PHE A 55 -3.25 -8.90 -0.10
N TYR A 56 -1.99 -8.60 0.19
CA TYR A 56 -0.85 -9.03 -0.63
C TYR A 56 -0.77 -10.55 -0.75
N LYS A 57 -0.92 -11.28 0.36
CA LYS A 57 -0.91 -12.76 0.37
C LYS A 57 -2.09 -13.36 -0.38
N LYS A 58 -3.28 -12.75 -0.31
CA LYS A 58 -4.48 -13.21 -1.02
C LYS A 58 -4.43 -12.97 -2.53
N ASN A 59 -3.71 -11.95 -2.99
CA ASN A 59 -3.67 -11.57 -4.41
C ASN A 59 -2.33 -11.91 -5.09
N LYS A 60 -1.42 -12.63 -4.42
CA LYS A 60 -0.18 -13.17 -4.98
C LYS A 60 -0.45 -14.48 -5.73
#